data_AF-A0A3N2FWU5-F1
#
_entry.id   AF-A0A3N2FWU5-F1
#
_cell.length_a   1.000
_cell.length_b   1.000
_cell.length_c   1.000
_cell.angle_alpha   90.00
_cell.angle_beta   90.00
_cell.angle_gamma   90.00
#
_symmetry.space_group_name_H-M   'P 1'
#
loop_
_entity.id
_entity.type
_entity.pdbx_description
1 polymer ?
#
loop_
_entity_poly.entity_id
_entity_poly.type
_entity_poly.pdbx_seq_one_letter_code
_entity_poly.pdbx_strand_id
1 'polypeptide(L)'
;MRRSAALIVVALAAGPLSGCAPGPVSQLPAGVSVGVQQNRDDYGPRRLEVLVTNTADEPLDVWEARLDSPAFTDPAATDGPTTVRPGTTTALRLQLAPPDCADPGADARVRLAFTQGGVSGTAVVAPDDPLGSLPRIHAEDCLAQRVADVVSIVPGDAVTVAQEGGEPVAHLEVVLTPTGADGGVSIAAIGRTILLRPASGADAWPVGVRVDAGADASRVDLAILPSNCNTHTVSEDKRGTFLPVAVTLDDGTSGVVAVGVSDAVRGALYRFIAEDSCRWQ
;
A
#
# COMPACT_ATOMS: atom_id res chain seq x y z
N MET A 1 53.52 32.50 -75.35
CA MET A 1 54.10 32.72 -74.00
C MET A 1 53.00 32.44 -72.98
N ARG A 2 53.08 31.30 -72.28
CA ARG A 2 52.06 30.79 -71.34
C ARG A 2 52.15 31.52 -70.00
N ARG A 3 51.04 32.06 -69.49
CA ARG A 3 50.90 32.56 -68.11
C ARG A 3 50.13 31.50 -67.31
N SER A 4 50.78 30.85 -66.36
CA SER A 4 50.18 29.88 -65.44
C SER A 4 49.67 30.62 -64.20
N ALA A 5 48.37 30.52 -63.90
CA ALA A 5 47.78 30.92 -62.64
C ALA A 5 47.77 29.72 -61.69
N ALA A 6 48.31 29.89 -60.48
CA ALA A 6 48.31 28.88 -59.43
C ALA A 6 47.05 29.01 -58.56
N LEU A 7 46.24 27.96 -58.53
CA LEU A 7 45.11 27.78 -57.61
C LEU A 7 45.62 27.11 -56.33
N ILE A 8 45.52 27.82 -55.20
CA ILE A 8 45.74 27.26 -53.86
C ILE A 8 44.43 26.62 -53.41
N VAL A 9 44.42 25.30 -53.25
CA VAL A 9 43.33 24.53 -52.64
C VAL A 9 43.66 24.36 -51.15
N VAL A 10 42.89 25.01 -50.29
CA VAL A 10 42.92 24.76 -48.83
C VAL A 10 42.01 23.57 -48.54
N ALA A 11 42.60 22.42 -48.22
CA ALA A 11 41.87 21.24 -47.78
C ALA A 11 41.56 21.37 -46.28
N LEU A 12 40.30 21.68 -45.92
CA LEU A 12 39.81 21.52 -44.55
C LEU A 12 39.65 20.02 -44.25
N ALA A 13 40.54 19.49 -43.41
CA ALA A 13 40.38 18.17 -42.82
C ALA A 13 39.35 18.22 -41.68
N ALA A 14 38.11 17.81 -41.97
CA ALA A 14 37.11 17.54 -40.95
C ALA A 14 37.32 16.12 -40.39
N GLY A 15 38.03 16.01 -39.27
CA GLY A 15 38.14 14.76 -38.52
C GLY A 15 36.87 14.50 -37.70
N PRO A 16 36.35 13.26 -37.65
CA PRO A 16 35.24 12.93 -36.77
C PRO A 16 35.73 12.93 -35.31
N LEU A 17 35.26 13.89 -34.51
CA LEU A 17 35.41 13.86 -33.06
C LEU A 17 34.45 12.79 -32.51
N SER A 18 34.90 11.55 -32.37
CA SER A 18 34.18 10.54 -31.58
C SER A 18 34.36 10.87 -30.11
N GLY A 19 33.44 11.64 -29.53
CA GLY A 19 33.38 11.84 -28.09
C GLY A 19 33.04 10.52 -27.40
N CYS A 20 33.97 9.96 -26.62
CA CYS A 20 33.68 8.88 -25.68
C CYS A 20 32.77 9.41 -24.58
N ALA A 21 31.45 9.32 -24.78
CA ALA A 21 30.51 9.44 -23.67
C ALA A 21 30.64 8.17 -22.80
N PRO A 22 30.74 8.30 -21.47
CA PRO A 22 30.66 7.15 -20.57
C PRO A 22 29.38 6.36 -20.84
N GLY A 23 29.49 5.04 -20.95
CA GLY A 23 28.33 4.17 -21.11
C GLY A 23 27.44 4.16 -19.84
N PRO A 24 26.20 3.66 -19.93
CA PRO A 24 25.31 3.55 -18.79
C PRO A 24 25.92 2.69 -17.67
N VAL A 25 25.84 3.17 -16.43
CA VAL A 25 26.34 2.42 -15.26
C VAL A 25 25.28 1.49 -14.67
N SER A 26 25.72 0.40 -14.04
CA SER A 26 24.84 -0.62 -13.44
C SER A 26 24.87 -0.68 -11.91
N GLN A 27 25.68 0.16 -11.27
CA GLN A 27 25.80 0.25 -9.82
C GLN A 27 25.16 1.56 -9.33
N LEU A 28 24.62 1.55 -8.12
CA LEU A 28 24.17 2.78 -7.48
C LEU A 28 25.37 3.74 -7.30
N PRO A 29 25.16 5.06 -7.43
CA PRO A 29 26.19 6.03 -7.09
C PRO A 29 26.61 5.91 -5.61
N ALA A 30 27.84 6.31 -5.32
CA ALA A 30 28.31 6.34 -3.94
C ALA A 30 27.40 7.25 -3.08
N GLY A 31 27.00 6.77 -1.90
CA GLY A 31 26.09 7.50 -1.02
C GLY A 31 24.60 7.31 -1.34
N VAL A 32 24.25 6.53 -2.37
CA VAL A 32 22.85 6.17 -2.66
C VAL A 32 22.53 4.79 -2.09
N SER A 33 21.42 4.66 -1.36
CA SER A 33 20.89 3.39 -0.88
C SER A 33 19.39 3.27 -1.14
N VAL A 34 18.90 2.02 -1.17
CA VAL A 34 17.50 1.69 -1.45
C VAL A 34 16.96 0.78 -0.37
N GLY A 35 15.84 1.18 0.24
CA GLY A 35 15.07 0.36 1.15
C GLY A 35 13.61 0.27 0.71
N VAL A 36 12.83 -0.52 1.43
CA VAL A 36 11.38 -0.59 1.30
C VAL A 36 10.72 -0.47 2.67
N GLN A 37 9.56 0.15 2.69
CA GLN A 37 8.68 0.14 3.84
C GLN A 37 7.23 0.31 3.41
N GLN A 38 6.32 0.26 4.37
CA GLN A 38 4.96 0.74 4.17
C GLN A 38 4.57 1.68 5.29
N ASN A 39 4.32 2.94 4.95
CA ASN A 39 3.78 3.90 5.90
C ASN A 39 2.29 3.63 6.15
N ARG A 40 1.77 4.05 7.31
CA ARG A 40 0.37 3.86 7.71
C ARG A 40 -0.64 4.47 6.72
N ASP A 41 -0.25 5.53 6.04
CA ASP A 41 -1.08 6.24 5.05
C ASP A 41 -1.22 5.41 3.75
N ASP A 42 -0.35 4.41 3.56
CA ASP A 42 -0.30 3.53 2.40
C ASP A 42 -0.93 2.15 2.66
N TYR A 43 -1.41 1.89 3.89
CA TYR A 43 -2.09 0.65 4.26
C TYR A 43 -3.44 0.53 3.53
N GLY A 44 -4.28 1.56 3.58
CA GLY A 44 -5.61 1.56 2.95
C GLY A 44 -5.54 1.51 1.41
N PRO A 45 -4.76 2.39 0.76
CA PRO A 45 -4.55 2.34 -0.68
C PRO A 45 -3.71 1.15 -1.17
N ARG A 46 -3.16 0.34 -0.25
CA ARG A 46 -2.28 -0.81 -0.53
C ARG A 46 -1.10 -0.43 -1.43
N ARG A 47 -0.30 0.53 -0.98
CA ARG A 47 0.94 0.95 -1.66
C ARG A 47 2.16 0.53 -0.85
N LEU A 48 3.29 0.32 -1.51
CA LEU A 48 4.62 0.19 -0.89
C LEU A 48 5.41 1.47 -1.14
N GLU A 49 6.31 1.83 -0.23
CA GLU A 49 7.28 2.91 -0.43
C GLU A 49 8.66 2.31 -0.70
N VAL A 50 9.26 2.64 -1.85
CA VAL A 50 10.69 2.48 -2.10
C VAL A 50 11.40 3.72 -1.54
N LEU A 51 12.23 3.51 -0.54
CA LEU A 51 13.01 4.56 0.11
C LEU A 51 14.34 4.75 -0.62
N VAL A 52 14.51 5.87 -1.30
CA VAL A 52 15.79 6.22 -1.93
C VAL A 52 16.48 7.26 -1.08
N THR A 53 17.60 6.88 -0.47
CA THR A 53 18.44 7.78 0.34
C THR A 53 19.62 8.25 -0.49
N ASN A 54 19.88 9.55 -0.49
CA ASN A 54 21.02 10.17 -1.15
C ASN A 54 21.84 10.95 -0.11
N THR A 55 22.98 10.40 0.31
CA THR A 55 23.93 11.05 1.22
C THR A 55 25.05 11.80 0.51
N ALA A 56 25.06 11.80 -0.83
CA ALA A 56 25.99 12.60 -1.62
C ALA A 56 25.57 14.08 -1.64
N ASP A 57 26.49 14.93 -2.10
CA ASP A 57 26.30 16.38 -2.20
C ASP A 57 25.58 16.82 -3.50
N GLU A 58 25.33 15.88 -4.42
CA GLU A 58 24.67 16.12 -5.71
C GLU A 58 23.26 15.50 -5.77
N PRO A 59 22.29 16.17 -6.40
CA PRO A 59 20.94 15.60 -6.57
C PRO A 59 20.97 14.32 -7.41
N LEU A 60 20.08 13.39 -7.08
CA LEU A 60 19.84 12.17 -7.85
C LEU A 60 18.49 12.28 -8.54
N ASP A 61 18.50 12.42 -9.86
CA ASP A 61 17.28 12.36 -10.66
C ASP A 61 16.92 10.89 -10.87
N VAL A 62 15.83 10.43 -10.27
CA VAL A 62 15.28 9.08 -10.42
C VAL A 62 14.21 9.12 -11.50
N TRP A 63 14.43 8.40 -12.58
CA TRP A 63 13.49 8.31 -13.70
C TRP A 63 12.43 7.23 -13.49
N GLU A 64 12.82 6.14 -12.82
CA GLU A 64 11.96 5.02 -12.47
C GLU A 64 12.50 4.35 -11.21
N ALA A 65 11.60 4.04 -10.27
CA ALA A 65 11.82 2.98 -9.29
C ALA A 65 10.77 1.89 -9.53
N ARG A 66 11.25 0.67 -9.75
CA ARG A 66 10.42 -0.50 -10.02
C ARG A 66 10.77 -1.63 -9.07
N LEU A 67 9.76 -2.16 -8.38
CA LEU A 67 9.85 -3.36 -7.58
C LEU A 67 9.51 -4.57 -8.45
N ASP A 68 10.46 -5.49 -8.59
CA ASP A 68 10.26 -6.83 -9.14
C ASP A 68 10.34 -7.81 -7.96
N SER A 69 9.21 -8.47 -7.63
CA SER A 69 9.14 -9.43 -6.54
C SER A 69 8.24 -10.59 -6.92
N PRO A 70 8.66 -11.86 -6.72
CA PRO A 70 7.81 -13.03 -6.90
C PRO A 70 6.57 -13.04 -5.99
N ALA A 71 6.54 -12.23 -4.93
CA ALA A 71 5.40 -12.11 -4.03
C ALA A 71 4.14 -11.53 -4.71
N PHE A 72 4.26 -10.93 -5.89
CA PHE A 72 3.15 -10.25 -6.58
C PHE A 72 3.10 -10.67 -8.04
N THR A 73 1.90 -10.68 -8.62
CA THR A 73 1.68 -11.18 -9.98
C THR A 73 2.37 -10.33 -11.05
N ASP A 74 2.57 -9.04 -10.77
CA ASP A 74 3.19 -8.08 -11.67
C ASP A 74 4.15 -7.14 -10.92
N PRO A 75 5.17 -6.62 -11.60
CA PRO A 75 6.02 -5.56 -11.07
C PRO A 75 5.23 -4.31 -10.73
N ALA A 76 5.66 -3.59 -9.70
CA ALA A 76 5.13 -2.28 -9.34
C ALA A 76 6.15 -1.19 -9.68
N ALA A 77 5.71 -0.03 -10.17
CA ALA A 77 6.60 1.06 -10.54
C ALA A 77 6.03 2.43 -10.14
N THR A 78 6.90 3.43 -10.06
CA THR A 78 6.54 4.83 -9.88
C THR A 78 5.88 5.40 -11.15
N ASP A 79 4.89 6.29 -10.99
CA ASP A 79 4.16 6.90 -12.11
C ASP A 79 4.96 7.96 -12.88
N GLY A 80 6.07 8.45 -12.34
CA GLY A 80 6.88 9.48 -12.98
C GLY A 80 8.20 9.77 -12.27
N PRO A 81 9.06 10.57 -12.90
CA PRO A 81 10.38 10.89 -12.38
C PRO A 81 10.31 11.80 -11.15
N THR A 82 11.34 11.73 -10.32
CA THR A 82 11.51 12.61 -9.17
C THR A 82 12.98 12.88 -8.89
N THR A 83 13.28 13.98 -8.20
CA THR A 83 14.64 14.29 -7.74
C THR A 83 14.77 14.00 -6.26
N VAL A 84 15.73 13.17 -5.89
CA VAL A 84 16.15 12.95 -4.50
C VAL A 84 17.24 13.95 -4.17
N ARG A 85 16.92 14.89 -3.28
CA ARG A 85 17.84 15.97 -2.90
C ARG A 85 19.05 15.42 -2.10
N PRO A 86 20.20 16.11 -2.15
CA PRO A 86 21.33 15.83 -1.28
C PRO A 86 20.93 15.76 0.20
N GLY A 87 21.46 14.77 0.92
CA GLY A 87 21.23 14.58 2.35
C GLY A 87 19.80 14.19 2.74
N THR A 88 19.01 13.64 1.82
CA THR A 88 17.60 13.28 2.08
C THR A 88 17.27 11.85 1.70
N THR A 89 16.18 11.35 2.29
CA THR A 89 15.47 10.15 1.84
C THR A 89 14.14 10.56 1.23
N THR A 90 13.85 10.07 0.03
CA THR A 90 12.54 10.25 -0.62
C THR A 90 11.82 8.91 -0.66
N ALA A 91 10.57 8.88 -0.19
CA ALA A 91 9.69 7.72 -0.27
C ALA A 91 8.91 7.75 -1.60
N LEU A 92 9.19 6.79 -2.47
CA LEU A 92 8.56 6.63 -3.76
C LEU A 92 7.43 5.62 -3.64
N ARG A 93 6.19 6.04 -3.86
CA ARG A 93 5.01 5.17 -3.70
C ARG A 93 4.78 4.34 -4.96
N LEU A 94 4.62 3.05 -4.76
CA LEU A 94 4.35 2.05 -5.79
C LEU A 94 3.03 1.36 -5.46
N GLN A 95 2.12 1.28 -6.43
CA GLN A 95 0.91 0.48 -6.30
C GLN A 95 1.26 -1.00 -6.48
N LEU A 96 1.03 -1.81 -5.45
CA LEU A 96 1.31 -3.24 -5.53
C LEU A 96 0.26 -3.94 -6.39
N ALA A 97 0.70 -4.87 -7.23
CA ALA A 97 -0.16 -5.83 -7.91
C ALA A 97 -0.79 -6.82 -6.91
N PRO A 98 -1.81 -7.61 -7.30
CA PRO A 98 -2.30 -8.72 -6.49
C PRO A 98 -1.18 -9.64 -6.00
N PRO A 99 -1.32 -10.28 -4.83
CA PRO A 99 -0.33 -11.23 -4.35
C PRO A 99 -0.25 -12.46 -5.27
N ASP A 100 0.94 -13.03 -5.43
CA ASP A 100 1.08 -14.42 -5.87
C ASP A 100 1.27 -15.30 -4.63
N CYS A 101 0.21 -16.00 -4.24
CA CYS A 101 0.20 -16.82 -3.03
C CYS A 101 0.77 -18.23 -3.24
N ALA A 102 1.18 -18.58 -4.45
CA ALA A 102 1.91 -19.82 -4.70
C ALA A 102 3.42 -19.67 -4.42
N ASP A 103 3.94 -18.45 -4.45
CA ASP A 103 5.34 -18.13 -4.17
C ASP A 103 5.51 -17.58 -2.73
N PRO A 104 6.53 -18.01 -1.98
CA PRO A 104 6.82 -17.46 -0.65
C PRO A 104 7.31 -16.00 -0.65
N GLY A 105 7.54 -15.38 -1.82
CA GLY A 105 7.82 -13.96 -1.95
C GLY A 105 9.25 -13.54 -1.62
N ALA A 106 10.19 -14.48 -1.68
CA ALA A 106 11.61 -14.20 -1.48
C ALA A 106 12.22 -13.43 -2.67
N ASP A 107 13.41 -12.85 -2.46
CA ASP A 107 14.24 -12.25 -3.53
C ASP A 107 13.66 -11.02 -4.26
N ALA A 108 12.93 -10.16 -3.56
CA ALA A 108 12.55 -8.85 -4.08
C ALA A 108 13.78 -8.04 -4.57
N ARG A 109 13.63 -7.41 -5.73
CA ARG A 109 14.62 -6.53 -6.35
C ARG A 109 13.99 -5.18 -6.67
N VAL A 110 14.75 -4.11 -6.44
CA VAL A 110 14.41 -2.77 -6.93
C VAL A 110 15.32 -2.43 -8.10
N ARG A 111 14.71 -2.17 -9.25
CA ARG A 111 15.35 -1.52 -10.38
C ARG A 111 15.20 -0.01 -10.22
N LEU A 112 16.32 0.70 -10.18
CA LEU A 112 16.38 2.16 -10.08
C LEU A 112 17.07 2.72 -11.32
N ALA A 113 16.33 3.46 -12.16
CA ALA A 113 16.89 4.22 -13.28
C ALA A 113 17.17 5.66 -12.83
N PHE A 114 18.38 6.16 -13.04
CA PHE A 114 18.81 7.43 -12.46
C PHE A 114 19.81 8.22 -13.30
N THR A 115 19.96 9.50 -12.96
CA THR A 115 21.05 10.39 -13.37
C THR A 115 21.62 11.15 -12.15
N GLN A 116 22.94 11.22 -12.03
CA GLN A 116 23.64 12.07 -11.04
C GLN A 116 24.95 12.59 -11.65
N GLY A 117 25.24 13.88 -11.53
CA GLY A 117 26.48 14.47 -12.04
C GLY A 117 26.73 14.27 -13.54
N GLY A 118 25.67 14.10 -14.34
CA GLY A 118 25.75 13.80 -15.78
C GLY A 118 25.97 12.32 -16.12
N VAL A 119 26.12 11.44 -15.13
CA VAL A 119 26.17 9.99 -15.31
C VAL A 119 24.77 9.42 -15.20
N SER A 120 24.34 8.66 -16.21
CA SER A 120 23.06 7.94 -16.19
C SER A 120 23.27 6.43 -16.07
N GLY A 121 22.33 5.75 -15.42
CA GLY A 121 22.44 4.32 -15.19
C GLY A 121 21.15 3.66 -14.77
N THR A 122 21.21 2.34 -14.63
CA THR A 122 20.14 1.53 -14.05
C THR A 122 20.77 0.50 -13.13
N ALA A 123 20.48 0.61 -11.84
CA ALA A 123 20.93 -0.37 -10.86
C ALA A 123 19.79 -1.32 -10.52
N VAL A 124 20.12 -2.58 -10.24
CA VAL A 124 19.19 -3.57 -9.67
C VAL A 124 19.77 -4.02 -8.35
N VAL A 125 19.04 -3.79 -7.25
CA VAL A 125 19.52 -4.04 -5.90
C VAL A 125 18.49 -4.81 -5.09
N ALA A 126 18.96 -5.59 -4.12
CA ALA A 126 18.10 -6.07 -3.03
C ALA A 126 17.81 -4.87 -2.12
N PRO A 127 16.55 -4.49 -1.88
CA PRO A 127 16.25 -3.40 -0.96
C PRO A 127 16.41 -3.85 0.49
N ASP A 128 16.81 -2.93 1.37
CA ASP A 128 16.71 -3.14 2.81
C ASP A 128 15.23 -3.13 3.25
N ASP A 129 14.79 -4.14 4.00
CA ASP A 129 13.44 -4.19 4.59
C ASP A 129 13.51 -4.45 6.11
N PRO A 130 13.99 -3.46 6.90
CA PRO A 130 14.19 -3.65 8.34
C PRO A 130 12.88 -3.84 9.13
N LEU A 131 11.74 -3.48 8.52
CA LEU A 131 10.42 -3.59 9.14
C LEU A 131 9.66 -4.85 8.68
N GLY A 132 10.24 -5.65 7.78
CA GLY A 132 9.58 -6.84 7.21
C GLY A 132 8.28 -6.49 6.48
N SER A 133 8.23 -5.34 5.82
CA SER A 133 7.03 -4.83 5.15
C SER A 133 6.57 -5.75 4.03
N LEU A 134 7.49 -6.22 3.18
CA LEU A 134 7.15 -7.10 2.06
C LEU A 134 6.55 -8.45 2.50
N PRO A 135 7.23 -9.25 3.35
CA PRO A 135 6.66 -10.53 3.78
C PRO A 135 5.37 -10.34 4.59
N ARG A 136 5.26 -9.26 5.37
CA ARG A 136 4.02 -8.95 6.09
C ARG A 136 2.86 -8.66 5.14
N ILE A 137 3.05 -7.77 4.16
CA ILE A 137 2.01 -7.41 3.18
C ILE A 137 1.57 -8.65 2.41
N HIS A 138 2.53 -9.45 1.92
CA HIS A 138 2.23 -10.67 1.19
C HIS A 138 1.41 -11.67 2.02
N ALA A 139 1.80 -11.90 3.29
CA ALA A 139 1.06 -12.79 4.19
C ALA A 139 -0.37 -12.28 4.47
N GLU A 140 -0.53 -10.96 4.70
CA GLU A 140 -1.84 -10.33 4.92
C GLU A 140 -2.73 -10.45 3.67
N ASP A 141 -2.18 -10.17 2.48
CA ASP A 141 -2.90 -10.24 1.22
C ASP A 141 -3.30 -11.68 0.86
N CYS A 142 -2.42 -12.64 1.09
CA CYS A 142 -2.72 -14.05 0.84
C CYS A 142 -3.75 -14.61 1.81
N LEU A 143 -3.73 -14.18 3.08
CA LEU A 143 -4.82 -14.51 4.00
C LEU A 143 -6.15 -13.92 3.50
N ALA A 144 -6.14 -12.65 3.10
CA ALA A 144 -7.34 -11.97 2.61
C ALA A 144 -7.90 -12.65 1.35
N GLN A 145 -7.05 -13.03 0.40
CA GLN A 145 -7.45 -13.75 -0.81
C GLN A 145 -8.08 -15.10 -0.45
N ARG A 146 -7.42 -15.92 0.39
CA ARG A 146 -7.94 -17.23 0.78
C ARG A 146 -9.27 -17.16 1.54
N VAL A 147 -9.48 -16.10 2.32
CA VAL A 147 -10.77 -15.84 2.98
C VAL A 147 -11.82 -15.44 1.94
N ALA A 148 -11.46 -14.54 1.01
CA ALA A 148 -12.37 -14.07 -0.04
C ALA A 148 -12.80 -15.20 -1.00
N ASP A 149 -11.96 -16.23 -1.18
CA ASP A 149 -12.31 -17.43 -1.94
C ASP A 149 -13.49 -18.20 -1.31
N VAL A 150 -13.69 -18.11 0.01
CA VAL A 150 -14.74 -18.84 0.77
C VAL A 150 -15.92 -17.93 1.13
N VAL A 151 -15.65 -16.68 1.52
CA VAL A 151 -16.67 -15.75 2.03
C VAL A 151 -16.38 -14.32 1.60
N SER A 152 -17.40 -13.67 1.03
CA SER A 152 -17.42 -12.22 0.84
C SER A 152 -17.84 -11.54 2.14
N ILE A 153 -17.03 -10.61 2.64
CA ILE A 153 -17.27 -9.85 3.87
C ILE A 153 -17.44 -8.39 3.49
N VAL A 154 -18.67 -7.90 3.52
CA VAL A 154 -19.02 -6.57 2.96
C VAL A 154 -19.77 -5.75 4.00
N PRO A 155 -19.22 -4.59 4.44
CA PRO A 155 -19.98 -3.62 5.20
C PRO A 155 -21.14 -3.07 4.36
N GLY A 156 -22.28 -2.86 4.99
CA GLY A 156 -23.46 -2.24 4.40
C GLY A 156 -23.16 -0.82 3.89
N ASP A 157 -24.04 -0.30 3.06
CA ASP A 157 -23.89 0.99 2.38
C ASP A 157 -24.42 2.18 3.21
N ALA A 158 -25.06 1.92 4.34
CA ALA A 158 -25.68 2.91 5.20
C ALA A 158 -25.29 2.73 6.67
N VAL A 159 -25.21 3.86 7.37
CA VAL A 159 -25.14 3.94 8.83
C VAL A 159 -26.46 4.49 9.32
N THR A 160 -27.12 3.79 10.24
CA THR A 160 -28.30 4.30 10.95
C THR A 160 -27.90 4.72 12.35
N VAL A 161 -28.54 5.75 12.90
CA VAL A 161 -28.27 6.22 14.27
C VAL A 161 -29.54 6.09 15.08
N ALA A 162 -29.45 5.42 16.23
CA ALA A 162 -30.53 5.22 17.17
C ALA A 162 -30.19 5.83 18.54
N GLN A 163 -31.20 6.16 19.33
CA GLN A 163 -31.01 6.55 20.73
C GLN A 163 -31.16 5.30 21.60
N GLU A 164 -30.07 4.88 22.24
CA GLU A 164 -30.04 3.71 23.10
C GLU A 164 -29.41 4.09 24.44
N GLY A 165 -30.04 3.74 25.56
CA GLY A 165 -29.51 4.09 26.89
C GLY A 165 -29.33 5.59 27.15
N GLY A 166 -29.92 6.46 26.33
CA GLY A 166 -29.76 7.92 26.42
C GLY A 166 -28.57 8.50 25.66
N GLU A 167 -27.88 7.70 24.86
CA GLU A 167 -26.80 8.13 23.96
C GLU A 167 -27.07 7.72 22.51
N PRO A 168 -26.54 8.46 21.51
CA PRO A 168 -26.63 8.08 20.11
C PRO A 168 -25.67 6.90 19.84
N VAL A 169 -26.22 5.82 19.28
CA VAL A 169 -25.49 4.63 18.82
C VAL A 169 -25.63 4.52 17.31
N ALA A 170 -24.50 4.35 16.62
CA ALA A 170 -24.50 4.08 15.18
C ALA A 170 -24.58 2.58 14.93
N HIS A 171 -25.32 2.16 13.91
CA HIS A 171 -25.43 0.78 13.48
C HIS A 171 -24.91 0.66 12.06
N LEU A 172 -23.99 -0.28 11.85
CA LEU A 172 -23.46 -0.65 10.54
C LEU A 172 -23.55 -2.15 10.40
N GLU A 173 -24.35 -2.62 9.44
CA GLU A 173 -24.42 -4.04 9.13
C GLU A 173 -23.16 -4.50 8.39
N VAL A 174 -22.68 -5.71 8.66
CA VAL A 174 -21.68 -6.42 7.87
C VAL A 174 -22.31 -7.72 7.37
N VAL A 175 -22.31 -7.91 6.05
CA VAL A 175 -22.88 -9.08 5.39
C VAL A 175 -21.77 -10.08 5.09
N LEU A 176 -21.98 -11.32 5.50
CA LEU A 176 -21.12 -12.46 5.24
C LEU A 176 -21.82 -13.35 4.22
N THR A 177 -21.30 -13.41 3.00
CA THR A 177 -21.89 -14.19 1.90
C THR A 177 -20.95 -15.30 1.49
N PRO A 178 -21.28 -16.58 1.72
CA PRO A 178 -20.50 -17.70 1.19
C PRO A 178 -20.40 -17.62 -0.34
N THR A 179 -19.23 -17.95 -0.88
CA THR A 179 -19.00 -17.99 -2.34
C THR A 179 -19.52 -19.27 -2.98
N GLY A 180 -19.75 -20.32 -2.18
CA GLY A 180 -20.05 -21.68 -2.64
C GLY A 180 -18.82 -22.52 -2.97
N ALA A 181 -17.61 -21.98 -2.79
CA ALA A 181 -16.36 -22.73 -2.96
C ALA A 181 -16.10 -23.68 -1.78
N ASP A 182 -15.33 -24.74 -2.04
CA ASP A 182 -14.92 -25.69 -1.02
C ASP A 182 -14.04 -25.04 0.08
N GLY A 183 -14.08 -25.63 1.27
CA GLY A 183 -13.35 -25.14 2.45
C GLY A 183 -14.26 -24.35 3.40
N GLY A 184 -13.65 -23.81 4.44
CA GLY A 184 -14.36 -23.11 5.50
C GLY A 184 -13.51 -22.05 6.19
N VAL A 185 -14.20 -20.98 6.61
CA VAL A 185 -13.64 -19.88 7.41
C VAL A 185 -14.48 -19.73 8.66
N SER A 186 -13.85 -19.79 9.82
CA SER A 186 -14.44 -19.39 11.09
C SER A 186 -14.15 -17.92 11.34
N ILE A 187 -15.21 -17.12 11.56
CA ILE A 187 -15.12 -15.70 11.89
C ILE A 187 -15.51 -15.53 13.35
N ALA A 188 -14.51 -15.28 14.20
CA ALA A 188 -14.70 -15.23 15.65
C ALA A 188 -15.33 -13.90 16.08
N ALA A 189 -14.77 -12.79 15.60
CA ALA A 189 -15.15 -11.45 16.03
C ALA A 189 -14.70 -10.39 15.02
N ILE A 190 -15.31 -9.22 15.10
CA ILE A 190 -14.83 -7.98 14.47
C ILE A 190 -14.28 -7.10 15.59
N GLY A 191 -13.00 -6.75 15.52
CA GLY A 191 -12.32 -5.97 16.56
C GLY A 191 -12.65 -4.48 16.49
N ARG A 192 -12.47 -3.77 17.61
CA ARG A 192 -12.50 -2.30 17.65
C ARG A 192 -11.37 -1.69 16.83
N THR A 193 -11.52 -0.41 16.51
CA THR A 193 -10.48 0.42 15.89
C THR A 193 -10.16 1.61 16.79
N ILE A 194 -9.19 2.42 16.36
CA ILE A 194 -8.88 3.69 17.04
C ILE A 194 -10.06 4.67 17.05
N LEU A 195 -11.00 4.54 16.11
CA LEU A 195 -12.18 5.38 16.01
C LEU A 195 -13.45 4.73 16.55
N LEU A 196 -13.63 3.43 16.36
CA LEU A 196 -14.90 2.74 16.54
C LEU A 196 -14.76 1.65 17.59
N ARG A 197 -15.68 1.61 18.56
CA ARG A 197 -15.77 0.53 19.55
C ARG A 197 -17.19 -0.02 19.66
N PRO A 198 -17.34 -1.27 20.15
CA PRO A 198 -18.65 -1.80 20.48
C PRO A 198 -19.39 -0.94 21.51
N ALA A 199 -20.65 -0.64 21.26
CA ALA A 199 -21.52 0.07 22.20
C ALA A 199 -21.69 -0.69 23.53
N SER A 200 -21.55 -2.02 23.50
CA SER A 200 -21.56 -2.88 24.68
C SER A 200 -20.40 -2.65 25.65
N GLY A 201 -19.36 -1.92 25.24
CA GLY A 201 -18.11 -1.75 26.00
C GLY A 201 -17.15 -2.94 25.90
N ALA A 202 -17.47 -3.97 25.12
CA ALA A 202 -16.58 -5.09 24.84
C ALA A 202 -15.37 -4.67 23.98
N ASP A 203 -14.35 -5.53 23.92
CA ASP A 203 -13.16 -5.29 23.10
C ASP A 203 -13.39 -5.55 21.60
N ALA A 204 -14.46 -6.27 21.25
CA ALA A 204 -14.84 -6.65 19.89
C ALA A 204 -16.35 -6.94 19.78
N TRP A 205 -16.89 -6.88 18.56
CA TRP A 205 -18.22 -7.41 18.24
C TRP A 205 -18.12 -8.93 18.05
N PRO A 206 -18.76 -9.74 18.89
CA PRO A 206 -18.76 -11.18 18.72
C PRO A 206 -19.53 -11.57 17.45
N VAL A 207 -18.94 -12.45 16.65
CA VAL A 207 -19.58 -13.00 15.44
C VAL A 207 -19.86 -14.48 15.66
N GLY A 208 -18.80 -15.27 15.91
CA GLY A 208 -18.91 -16.69 16.28
C GLY A 208 -19.53 -17.58 15.20
N VAL A 209 -19.30 -17.27 13.92
CA VAL A 209 -19.86 -18.05 12.81
C VAL A 209 -18.77 -18.83 12.08
N ARG A 210 -19.17 -19.95 11.49
CA ARG A 210 -18.41 -20.68 10.49
C ARG A 210 -19.13 -20.57 9.16
N VAL A 211 -18.40 -20.21 8.11
CA VAL A 211 -18.90 -20.10 6.74
C VAL A 211 -18.19 -21.15 5.89
N ASP A 212 -18.96 -21.96 5.17
CA ASP A 212 -18.51 -22.93 4.17
C ASP A 212 -19.46 -22.92 2.97
N ALA A 213 -19.22 -23.78 1.98
CA ALA A 213 -20.01 -23.85 0.74
C ALA A 213 -21.53 -24.00 0.96
N GLY A 214 -21.95 -24.63 2.04
CA GLY A 214 -23.36 -24.93 2.35
C GLY A 214 -24.01 -23.94 3.32
N ALA A 215 -23.26 -22.97 3.83
CA ALA A 215 -23.78 -21.96 4.75
C ALA A 215 -24.75 -21.01 4.04
N ASP A 216 -25.69 -20.44 4.80
CA ASP A 216 -26.50 -19.32 4.35
C ASP A 216 -25.75 -18.00 4.55
N ALA A 217 -26.13 -16.97 3.80
CA ALA A 217 -25.66 -15.61 4.08
C ALA A 217 -26.09 -15.16 5.48
N SER A 218 -25.19 -14.50 6.21
CA SER A 218 -25.44 -13.99 7.55
C SER A 218 -25.13 -12.51 7.65
N ARG A 219 -25.72 -11.85 8.66
CA ARG A 219 -25.61 -10.41 8.89
C ARG A 219 -25.16 -10.19 10.34
N VAL A 220 -24.19 -9.31 10.52
CA VAL A 220 -23.68 -8.89 11.82
C VAL A 220 -23.97 -7.40 11.97
N ASP A 221 -24.75 -7.02 12.96
CA ASP A 221 -24.95 -5.61 13.27
C ASP A 221 -23.82 -5.10 14.18
N LEU A 222 -23.14 -4.04 13.75
CA LEU A 222 -22.14 -3.34 14.54
C LEU A 222 -22.79 -2.14 15.21
N ALA A 223 -23.27 -2.32 16.44
CA ALA A 223 -23.62 -1.21 17.33
C ALA A 223 -22.32 -0.50 17.80
N ILE A 224 -22.14 0.75 17.38
CA ILE A 224 -20.90 1.51 17.41
C ILE A 224 -21.04 2.75 18.29
N LEU A 225 -20.01 2.97 19.11
CA LEU A 225 -19.71 4.26 19.74
C LEU A 225 -18.32 4.74 19.30
N PRO A 226 -18.03 6.05 19.36
CA PRO A 226 -16.67 6.54 19.18
C PRO A 226 -15.74 6.02 20.29
N SER A 227 -14.54 5.61 19.92
CA SER A 227 -13.50 5.18 20.87
C SER A 227 -13.06 6.33 21.79
N ASN A 228 -13.03 7.57 21.27
CA ASN A 228 -12.78 8.80 22.01
C ASN A 228 -13.29 10.02 21.21
N CYS A 229 -13.35 11.19 21.87
CA CYS A 229 -13.73 12.47 21.25
C CYS A 229 -12.54 13.44 21.11
N ASN A 230 -11.32 12.93 20.93
CA ASN A 230 -10.14 13.77 20.70
C ASN A 230 -10.05 14.15 19.21
N THR A 231 -10.21 15.43 18.91
CA THR A 231 -10.19 15.94 17.52
C THR A 231 -8.91 15.63 16.77
N HIS A 232 -7.74 15.69 17.43
CA HIS A 232 -6.47 15.33 16.80
C HIS A 232 -6.43 13.85 16.41
N THR A 233 -6.94 12.96 17.27
CA THR A 233 -6.99 11.52 16.97
C THR A 233 -7.89 11.24 15.78
N VAL A 234 -9.04 11.91 15.68
CA VAL A 234 -9.99 11.69 14.59
C VAL A 234 -9.55 12.33 13.28
N SER A 235 -8.99 13.55 13.32
CA SER A 235 -8.49 14.23 12.13
C SER A 235 -7.27 13.55 11.51
N GLU A 236 -6.43 12.93 12.35
CA GLU A 236 -5.24 12.21 11.91
C GLU A 236 -5.49 10.71 11.74
N ASP A 237 -6.72 10.21 11.81
CA ASP A 237 -6.98 8.80 11.56
C ASP A 237 -6.94 8.47 10.05
N LYS A 238 -6.35 7.31 9.72
CA LYS A 238 -6.29 6.76 8.35
C LYS A 238 -6.91 5.37 8.25
N ARG A 239 -7.15 4.70 9.38
CA ARG A 239 -7.50 3.27 9.43
C ARG A 239 -8.65 2.92 10.35
N GLY A 240 -9.20 3.87 11.09
CA GLY A 240 -10.28 3.67 12.03
C GLY A 240 -11.58 3.17 11.41
N THR A 241 -11.71 3.20 10.09
CA THR A 241 -12.85 2.62 9.36
C THR A 241 -12.51 1.35 8.58
N PHE A 242 -11.35 0.75 8.84
CA PHE A 242 -11.00 -0.60 8.40
C PHE A 242 -11.25 -1.56 9.56
N LEU A 243 -12.30 -2.38 9.44
CA LEU A 243 -12.76 -3.30 10.47
C LEU A 243 -11.84 -4.53 10.50
N PRO A 244 -11.13 -4.81 11.61
CA PRO A 244 -10.30 -6.01 11.73
C PRO A 244 -11.18 -7.24 12.00
N VAL A 245 -11.26 -8.15 11.03
CA VAL A 245 -12.03 -9.39 11.15
C VAL A 245 -11.11 -10.53 11.52
N ALA A 246 -11.32 -11.13 12.70
CA ALA A 246 -10.54 -12.26 13.17
C ALA A 246 -11.05 -13.56 12.53
N VAL A 247 -10.18 -14.24 11.77
CA VAL A 247 -10.52 -15.40 10.95
C VAL A 247 -9.61 -16.59 11.25
N THR A 248 -10.16 -17.79 11.05
CA THR A 248 -9.42 -19.06 11.05
C THR A 248 -9.92 -19.94 9.91
N LEU A 249 -9.02 -20.33 9.01
CA LEU A 249 -9.28 -21.28 7.93
C LEU A 249 -9.23 -22.72 8.45
N ASP A 250 -9.82 -23.66 7.71
CA ASP A 250 -9.90 -25.08 8.10
C ASP A 250 -8.55 -25.78 8.27
N ASP A 251 -7.53 -25.30 7.58
CA ASP A 251 -6.16 -25.80 7.72
C ASP A 251 -5.46 -25.28 8.98
N GLY A 252 -6.15 -24.48 9.80
CA GLY A 252 -5.65 -23.88 11.03
C GLY A 252 -4.96 -22.53 10.83
N THR A 253 -4.88 -22.01 9.60
CA THR A 253 -4.32 -20.67 9.35
C THR A 253 -5.23 -19.61 9.99
N SER A 254 -4.69 -18.85 10.94
CA SER A 254 -5.43 -17.78 11.63
C SER A 254 -4.78 -16.42 11.40
N GLY A 255 -5.61 -15.38 11.38
CA GLY A 255 -5.13 -14.00 11.30
C GLY A 255 -6.25 -12.99 11.30
N VAL A 256 -5.95 -11.78 10.84
CA VAL A 256 -6.89 -10.66 10.76
C VAL A 256 -6.98 -10.17 9.32
N VAL A 257 -8.19 -10.12 8.78
CA VAL A 257 -8.48 -9.46 7.50
C VAL A 257 -9.02 -8.07 7.78
N ALA A 258 -8.42 -7.05 7.19
CA ALA A 258 -8.90 -5.67 7.32
C ALA A 258 -9.96 -5.38 6.25
N VAL A 259 -11.21 -5.18 6.68
CA VAL A 259 -12.33 -4.90 5.79
C VAL A 259 -12.65 -3.41 5.82
N GLY A 260 -12.38 -2.72 4.71
CA GLY A 260 -12.68 -1.30 4.56
C GLY A 260 -14.17 -1.05 4.30
N VAL A 261 -14.69 0.05 4.84
CA VAL A 261 -16.01 0.58 4.46
C VAL A 261 -15.90 1.47 3.21
N SER A 262 -17.02 1.73 2.55
CA SER A 262 -17.07 2.68 1.43
C SER A 262 -16.80 4.12 1.88
N ASP A 263 -16.41 4.99 0.96
CA ASP A 263 -16.20 6.42 1.25
C ASP A 263 -17.47 7.10 1.81
N ALA A 264 -18.65 6.67 1.35
CA ALA A 264 -19.93 7.17 1.84
C ALA A 264 -20.17 6.77 3.30
N VAL A 265 -19.93 5.49 3.64
CA VAL A 265 -20.06 4.97 5.01
C VAL A 265 -19.00 5.59 5.91
N ARG A 266 -17.76 5.75 5.43
CA ARG A 266 -16.71 6.49 6.14
C ARG A 266 -17.19 7.89 6.47
N GLY A 267 -17.69 8.65 5.50
CA GLY A 267 -18.25 9.98 5.73
C GLY A 267 -19.40 10.00 6.74
N ALA A 268 -20.28 9.00 6.71
CA ALA A 268 -21.39 8.87 7.67
C ALA A 268 -20.90 8.59 9.10
N LEU A 269 -19.92 7.70 9.28
CA LEU A 269 -19.32 7.41 10.58
C LEU A 269 -18.61 8.64 11.17
N TYR A 270 -17.88 9.39 10.35
CA TYR A 270 -17.24 10.64 10.80
C TYR A 270 -18.27 11.69 11.20
N ARG A 271 -19.39 11.80 10.47
CA ARG A 271 -20.50 12.69 10.83
C ARG A 271 -21.13 12.30 12.15
N PHE A 272 -21.41 11.02 12.35
CA PHE A 272 -21.90 10.48 13.62
C PHE A 272 -20.97 10.83 14.79
N ILE A 273 -19.66 10.61 14.62
CA ILE A 273 -18.66 10.95 15.63
C ILE A 273 -18.71 12.46 15.94
N ALA A 274 -18.67 13.31 14.91
CA ALA A 274 -18.55 14.75 15.07
C ALA A 274 -19.83 15.40 15.61
N GLU A 275 -20.99 15.10 15.01
CA GLU A 275 -22.24 15.81 15.23
C GLU A 275 -23.09 15.15 16.33
N ASP A 276 -23.32 13.85 16.23
CA ASP A 276 -24.22 13.14 17.14
C ASP A 276 -23.58 12.85 18.50
N SER A 277 -22.39 12.22 18.48
CA SER A 277 -21.71 11.77 19.71
C SER A 277 -20.87 12.86 20.38
N CYS A 278 -19.88 13.42 19.68
CA CYS A 278 -18.90 14.34 20.29
C CYS A 278 -19.31 15.81 20.25
N ARG A 279 -20.31 16.17 19.42
CA ARG A 279 -20.91 17.50 19.31
C ARG A 279 -19.89 18.63 19.09
N TRP A 280 -18.95 18.41 18.18
CA TRP A 280 -18.00 19.43 17.77
C TRP A 280 -18.72 20.52 16.97
N GLN A 281 -18.31 21.78 17.20
CA GLN A 281 -18.83 22.96 16.51
C GLN A 281 -17.99 23.32 15.30
#